data_AF-A0A7S1L0R5-F1
#
_entry.id   AF-A0A7S1L0R5-F1
#
_cell.length_a   1.000
_cell.length_b   1.000
_cell.length_c   1.000
_cell.angle_alpha   90.00
_cell.angle_beta   90.00
_cell.angle_gamma   90.00
#
_symmetry.space_group_name_H-M   'P 1'
#
loop_
_entity.id
_entity.type
_entity.pdbx_description
1 polymer ?
#
loop_
_entity_poly.entity_id
_entity_poly.type
_entity_poly.pdbx_seq_one_letter_code
_entity_poly.pdbx_strand_id
1 'polypeptide(L)'
;GLSAASTPGAANGPTPGGFGGASPLPDDCVTPALRSYAMRYEEALHAFQQASFTEARDVAGALLEEHPGDVPTQMLLKRATIALHGADNGGFSEDELRAWTGERRMDEK
;
A
#
# COMPACT_ATOMS: atom_id res chain seq x y z
N GLY A 1 68.07 -10.67 -29.97
CA GLY A 1 68.20 -12.14 -30.02
C GLY A 1 67.26 -12.74 -29.01
N LEU A 2 66.56 -13.79 -29.39
CA LEU A 2 65.39 -14.41 -28.78
C LEU A 2 65.66 -15.14 -27.43
N SER A 3 64.54 -15.38 -26.74
CA SER A 3 64.19 -16.59 -25.96
C SER A 3 64.59 -16.73 -24.49
N ALA A 4 63.57 -16.77 -23.63
CA ALA A 4 63.13 -17.92 -22.81
C ALA A 4 62.09 -17.43 -21.79
N ALA A 5 61.06 -18.14 -21.31
CA ALA A 5 60.41 -19.39 -21.66
C ALA A 5 59.13 -19.54 -20.79
N SER A 6 58.14 -20.26 -21.32
CA SER A 6 57.21 -21.22 -20.69
C SER A 6 56.26 -20.87 -19.52
N THR A 7 54.94 -20.82 -19.85
CA THR A 7 53.74 -21.62 -19.39
C THR A 7 53.63 -22.12 -17.93
N PRO A 8 52.46 -22.55 -17.37
CA PRO A 8 51.06 -22.62 -17.87
C PRO A 8 49.95 -22.23 -16.85
N GLY A 9 48.68 -22.27 -17.29
CA GLY A 9 47.59 -22.81 -16.45
C GLY A 9 46.59 -21.82 -15.85
N ALA A 10 45.36 -21.82 -16.36
CA ALA A 10 44.18 -22.22 -15.59
C ALA A 10 42.94 -22.02 -16.46
N ALA A 11 42.38 -23.15 -16.90
CA ALA A 11 41.04 -23.24 -17.43
C ALA A 11 40.03 -22.74 -16.37
N ASN A 12 39.18 -21.79 -16.74
CA ASN A 12 37.84 -21.68 -16.17
C ASN A 12 36.88 -21.65 -17.37
N GLY A 13 36.22 -22.79 -17.57
CA GLY A 13 35.29 -23.01 -18.66
C GLY A 13 34.03 -22.13 -18.57
N PRO A 14 33.17 -22.18 -19.60
CA PRO A 14 31.88 -21.52 -19.59
C PRO A 14 31.05 -22.11 -18.45
N THR A 15 30.61 -21.28 -17.51
CA THR A 15 29.69 -21.68 -16.45
C THR A 15 28.36 -22.08 -17.08
N PRO A 16 27.95 -23.36 -17.04
CA PRO A 16 26.61 -23.76 -17.40
C PRO A 16 25.81 -23.85 -16.10
N GLY A 17 24.91 -22.91 -15.83
CA GLY A 17 24.17 -23.03 -14.58
C GLY A 17 23.27 -21.86 -14.26
N GLY A 18 22.06 -21.92 -14.80
CA GLY A 18 20.88 -21.42 -14.13
C GLY A 18 20.88 -19.92 -13.89
N PHE A 19 20.47 -19.15 -14.90
CA PHE A 19 19.60 -18.02 -14.58
C PHE A 19 18.44 -18.61 -13.78
N GLY A 20 18.53 -18.38 -12.47
CA GLY A 20 17.64 -18.91 -11.47
C GLY A 20 16.24 -18.81 -12.00
N GLY A 21 15.58 -19.97 -12.00
CA GLY A 21 14.20 -20.08 -12.42
C GLY A 21 13.46 -18.88 -11.90
N ALA A 22 12.69 -18.25 -12.78
CA ALA A 22 11.48 -17.59 -12.36
C ALA A 22 10.75 -18.65 -11.51
N SER A 23 11.05 -18.65 -10.20
CA SER A 23 10.18 -19.29 -9.24
C SER A 23 8.88 -18.57 -9.55
N PRO A 24 7.85 -19.26 -10.07
CA PRO A 24 6.55 -18.65 -10.12
C PRO A 24 6.34 -18.15 -8.70
N LEU A 25 6.29 -16.82 -8.56
CA LEU A 25 5.78 -16.23 -7.33
C LEU A 25 4.50 -17.02 -7.05
N PRO A 26 4.28 -17.52 -5.83
CA PRO A 26 3.07 -18.27 -5.55
C PRO A 26 1.87 -17.36 -5.86
N ASP A 27 1.37 -17.46 -7.08
CA ASP A 27 0.00 -17.18 -7.45
C ASP A 27 -0.84 -17.96 -6.43
N ASP A 28 -1.86 -17.31 -5.88
CA ASP A 28 -2.83 -17.92 -4.96
C ASP A 28 -2.43 -18.10 -3.49
N CYS A 29 -2.20 -16.99 -2.79
CA CYS A 29 -2.63 -16.91 -1.39
C CYS A 29 -3.52 -15.70 -1.09
N VAL A 30 -4.41 -15.34 -2.03
CA VAL A 30 -5.56 -14.49 -1.67
C VAL A 30 -6.52 -15.34 -0.83
N THR A 31 -6.31 -15.32 0.47
CA THR A 31 -7.21 -16.01 1.40
C THR A 31 -8.60 -15.36 1.34
N PRO A 32 -9.69 -16.11 1.59
CA PRO A 32 -11.03 -15.54 1.66
C PRO A 32 -11.14 -14.42 2.72
N ALA A 33 -10.33 -14.49 3.79
CA ALA A 33 -10.21 -13.43 4.78
C ALA A 33 -9.62 -12.15 4.19
N LEU A 34 -8.53 -12.26 3.40
CA LEU A 34 -7.92 -11.11 2.73
C LEU A 34 -8.86 -10.47 1.71
N ARG A 35 -9.64 -11.27 0.97
CA ARG A 35 -10.67 -10.76 0.06
C ARG A 35 -11.76 -10.00 0.81
N SER A 36 -12.24 -10.56 1.92
CA SER A 36 -13.29 -9.94 2.74
C SER A 36 -12.81 -8.62 3.34
N TYR A 37 -11.56 -8.59 3.82
CA TYR A 37 -10.88 -7.38 4.27
C TYR A 37 -10.81 -6.34 3.15
N ALA A 38 -10.30 -6.71 1.97
CA ALA A 38 -10.16 -5.79 0.84
C ALA A 38 -11.51 -5.19 0.42
N MET A 39 -12.57 -6.00 0.38
CA MET A 39 -13.92 -5.50 0.06
C MET A 39 -14.41 -4.46 1.07
N ARG A 40 -14.27 -4.72 2.38
CA ARG A 40 -14.68 -3.77 3.42
C ARG A 40 -13.81 -2.50 3.40
N TYR A 41 -12.52 -2.65 3.13
CA TYR A 41 -11.61 -1.51 3.02
C TYR A 41 -11.97 -0.63 1.81
N GLU A 42 -12.27 -1.24 0.66
CA GLU A 42 -12.75 -0.53 -0.52
C GLU A 42 -14.10 0.14 -0.27
N GLU A 43 -15.02 -0.51 0.45
CA GLU A 43 -16.29 0.08 0.87
C GLU A 43 -16.09 1.33 1.73
N ALA A 44 -15.21 1.25 2.74
CA ALA A 44 -14.85 2.39 3.58
C ALA A 44 -14.24 3.53 2.76
N LEU A 45 -13.35 3.20 1.82
CA LEU A 45 -12.69 4.17 0.95
C LEU A 45 -13.68 4.83 -0.01
N HIS A 46 -14.60 4.05 -0.56
CA HIS A 46 -15.64 4.55 -1.46
C HIS A 46 -16.62 5.47 -0.71
N ALA A 47 -17.07 5.08 0.49
CA ALA A 47 -17.86 5.95 1.36
C ALA A 47 -17.14 7.27 1.66
N PHE A 48 -15.83 7.20 1.93
CA PHE A 48 -15.01 8.38 2.18
C PHE A 48 -14.91 9.29 0.95
N GLN A 49 -14.75 8.73 -0.25
CA GLN A 49 -14.71 9.48 -1.51
C GLN A 49 -16.06 10.12 -1.86
N GLN A 50 -17.17 9.52 -1.45
CA GLN A 50 -18.52 10.07 -1.61
C GLN A 50 -18.88 11.13 -0.55
N ALA A 51 -17.93 11.52 0.30
CA ALA A 51 -18.15 12.39 1.46
C ALA A 51 -19.14 11.84 2.50
N SER A 52 -19.42 10.53 2.47
CA SER A 52 -20.18 9.81 3.50
C SER A 52 -19.26 9.47 4.68
N PHE A 53 -18.77 10.49 5.38
CA PHE A 53 -17.74 10.33 6.41
C PHE A 53 -18.19 9.52 7.63
N THR A 54 -19.48 9.53 7.98
CA THR A 54 -20.03 8.72 9.07
C THR A 54 -19.91 7.23 8.75
N GLU A 55 -20.32 6.85 7.54
CA GLU A 55 -20.25 5.46 7.07
C GLU A 55 -18.79 5.01 6.91
N ALA A 56 -17.93 5.86 6.33
CA ALA A 56 -16.50 5.58 6.24
C ALA A 56 -15.85 5.38 7.62
N ARG A 57 -16.25 6.18 8.63
CA ARG A 57 -15.77 6.04 10.01
C ARG A 57 -16.21 4.72 10.62
N ASP A 58 -17.49 4.38 10.48
CA ASP A 58 -18.04 3.18 11.11
C ASP A 58 -17.46 1.90 10.48
N VAL A 59 -17.32 1.84 9.14
CA VAL A 59 -16.69 0.70 8.46
C VAL A 59 -15.20 0.60 8.79
N ALA A 60 -14.45 1.72 8.76
CA ALA A 60 -13.04 1.71 9.14
C ALA A 60 -12.82 1.36 10.63
N GLY A 61 -13.74 1.76 11.50
CA GLY A 61 -13.74 1.38 12.91
C GLY A 61 -13.88 -0.12 13.09
N ALA A 62 -14.89 -0.72 12.45
CA ALA A 62 -15.11 -2.17 12.48
C ALA A 62 -13.89 -2.95 11.94
N LEU A 63 -13.26 -2.47 10.86
CA LEU A 63 -12.04 -3.06 10.31
C LEU A 63 -10.86 -3.05 11.28
N LEU A 64 -10.73 -2.02 12.13
CA LEU A 64 -9.68 -1.97 13.14
C LEU A 64 -9.95 -2.84 14.36
N GLU A 65 -11.21 -3.17 14.64
CA GLU A 65 -11.52 -4.18 15.66
C GLU A 65 -11.02 -5.56 15.21
N GLU A 66 -11.11 -5.86 13.91
CA GLU A 66 -10.62 -7.11 13.32
C GLU A 66 -9.10 -7.07 13.05
N HIS A 67 -8.57 -5.92 12.65
CA HIS A 67 -7.18 -5.71 12.26
C HIS A 67 -6.58 -4.46 12.94
N PRO A 68 -6.33 -4.50 14.26
CA PRO A 68 -5.89 -3.31 15.01
C PRO A 68 -4.52 -2.76 14.60
N GLY A 69 -3.71 -3.56 13.88
CA GLY A 69 -2.41 -3.15 13.36
C GLY A 69 -2.44 -2.48 11.98
N ASP A 70 -3.61 -2.36 11.35
CA ASP A 70 -3.68 -1.87 9.97
C ASP A 70 -3.56 -0.34 9.89
N VAL A 71 -2.36 0.12 9.50
CA VAL A 71 -2.02 1.55 9.41
C VAL A 71 -2.90 2.30 8.38
N PRO A 72 -3.16 1.77 7.16
CA PRO A 72 -4.06 2.41 6.20
C PRO A 72 -5.47 2.67 6.76
N THR A 73 -6.08 1.69 7.42
CA THR A 73 -7.40 1.81 8.02
C THR A 73 -7.39 2.80 9.19
N GLN A 74 -6.35 2.82 10.02
CA GLN A 74 -6.17 3.84 11.06
C GLN A 74 -6.14 5.26 10.48
N MET A 75 -5.42 5.45 9.37
CA MET A 75 -5.36 6.75 8.69
C MET A 75 -6.70 7.13 8.08
N LEU A 76 -7.42 6.18 7.49
CA LEU A 76 -8.76 6.41 6.93
C LEU A 76 -9.75 6.81 8.03
N LEU A 77 -9.80 6.06 9.14
CA LEU A 77 -10.65 6.36 10.29
C LEU A 77 -10.36 7.75 10.86
N LYS A 78 -9.07 8.07 11.04
CA LYS A 78 -8.64 9.39 11.51
C LYS A 78 -9.11 10.50 10.57
N ARG A 79 -8.94 10.33 9.26
CA ARG A 79 -9.37 11.32 8.25
C ARG A 79 -10.89 11.49 8.23
N ALA A 80 -11.65 10.39 8.29
CA ALA A 80 -13.12 10.41 8.36
C ALA A 80 -13.60 11.13 9.63
N THR A 81 -12.95 10.86 10.77
CA THR A 81 -13.26 11.51 12.05
C THR A 81 -12.96 13.01 12.00
N ILE A 82 -11.85 13.41 11.40
CA ILE A 82 -11.48 14.82 11.21
C ILE A 82 -12.50 15.52 10.30
N ALA A 83 -12.92 14.88 9.20
CA ALA A 83 -13.93 15.42 8.29
C ALA A 83 -15.30 15.62 8.97
N LEU A 84 -15.69 14.73 9.89
CA LEU A 84 -16.96 14.85 10.63
C LEU A 84 -17.00 15.98 11.65
N HIS A 85 -15.89 16.26 12.34
CA HIS A 85 -15.87 17.23 13.44
C HIS A 85 -15.56 18.66 13.00
N GLY A 86 -15.27 18.89 11.72
CA GLY A 86 -15.09 20.23 11.15
C GLY A 86 -13.92 21.03 11.74
N ALA A 87 -13.78 22.27 11.26
CA ALA A 87 -12.61 23.14 11.44
C ALA A 87 -12.17 23.39 12.89
N ASP A 88 -13.06 23.29 13.87
CA ASP A 88 -12.74 23.49 15.29
C ASP A 88 -11.72 22.50 15.87
N ASN A 89 -11.50 21.35 15.22
CA ASN A 89 -10.46 20.38 15.58
C ASN A 89 -9.45 20.11 14.44
N GLY A 90 -9.31 21.05 13.49
CA GLY A 90 -8.49 20.85 12.29
C GLY A 90 -9.18 20.03 11.19
N GLY A 91 -10.52 19.98 11.22
CA GLY A 91 -11.35 19.44 10.15
C GLY A 91 -11.48 20.39 8.97
N PHE A 92 -12.03 19.86 7.88
CA PHE A 92 -12.26 20.59 6.65
C PHE A 92 -13.49 21.51 6.82
N SER A 93 -13.42 22.73 6.28
CA SER A 93 -14.58 23.64 6.28
C SER A 93 -15.66 23.14 5.31
N GLU A 94 -16.91 23.59 5.45
CA GLU A 94 -18.01 23.14 4.58
C GLU A 94 -17.74 23.41 3.09
N ASP A 95 -17.14 24.56 2.75
CA ASP A 95 -16.65 24.86 1.40
C ASP A 95 -15.52 23.93 0.93
N GLU A 96 -14.67 23.48 1.86
CA GLU A 96 -13.54 22.59 1.60
C GLU A 96 -14.00 21.14 1.40
N LEU A 97 -15.03 20.71 2.15
CA LEU A 97 -15.77 19.46 1.92
C LEU A 97 -16.47 19.49 0.56
N ARG A 98 -17.04 20.63 0.17
CA ARG A 98 -17.70 20.80 -1.13
C ARG A 98 -16.72 20.80 -2.30
N ALA A 99 -15.49 21.24 -2.07
CA ALA A 99 -14.37 21.19 -3.01
C ALA A 99 -13.56 19.88 -2.90
N TRP A 100 -13.96 18.95 -2.03
CA TRP A 100 -13.20 17.73 -1.78
C TRP A 100 -13.29 16.76 -2.96
N THR A 101 -12.16 16.54 -3.64
CA THR A 101 -12.05 15.60 -4.77
C THR A 101 -11.37 14.28 -4.42
N GLY A 102 -10.96 14.07 -3.16
CA GLY A 102 -10.33 12.82 -2.70
C GLY A 102 -8.81 12.79 -2.84
N GLU A 103 -8.22 13.71 -3.61
CA GLU A 103 -6.77 13.87 -3.72
C GLU A 103 -6.28 15.03 -2.86
N ARG A 104 -5.72 14.71 -1.68
CA ARG A 104 -4.86 15.67 -0.98
C ARG A 104 -3.46 15.52 -1.56
N ARG A 105 -3.07 16.35 -2.53
CA ARG A 105 -1.65 16.51 -2.87
C ARG A 105 -0.96 17.04 -1.61
N MET A 106 -0.08 16.24 -1.04
CA MET A 106 0.89 16.76 -0.08
C MET A 106 1.94 17.50 -0.91
N ASP A 107 1.76 18.80 -1.07
CA ASP A 107 2.85 19.68 -1.49
C ASP A 107 3.85 19.73 -0.32
N GLU A 108 4.92 18.98 -0.50
CA GLU A 108 6.07 18.84 0.39
C GLU A 108 6.82 20.19 0.46
N LYS A 109 7.21 20.62 1.66
CA LYS A 109 7.92 21.89 1.92
C LYS A 109 9.39 21.63 2.20
#